data_AF-A0A453CN24-F1
#
_entry.id   AF-A0A453CN24-F1
#
_cell.length_a   1.000
_cell.length_b   1.000
_cell.length_c   1.000
_cell.angle_alpha   90.00
_cell.angle_beta   90.00
_cell.angle_gamma   90.00
#
_symmetry.space_group_name_H-M   'P 1'
#
loop_
_entity.id
_entity.type
_entity.pdbx_description
1 polymer ?
#
loop_
_entity_poly.entity_id
_entity_poly.type
_entity_poly.pdbx_seq_one_letter_code
_entity_poly.pdbx_strand_id
1 'polypeptide(L)'
;TMAGYRRTISFPTPKAAAAANGKLAAAYRVRSASLPCRFHPLVLQLDDDVAALRLVLGGQAPSCSASSVSAAASHIGRVLASLSDLLHHPQAQEPLRRLGMSPLAERLLDDFLRLADAHGSFRQALVALAALQAETRAALRRGDPGRLASAAREQPSTAAARRCSGR
;
A
#
# COMPACT_ATOMS: atom_id res chain seq x y z
N THR A 1 -65.08 -2.97 28.08
CA THR A 1 -64.40 -2.15 27.05
C THR A 1 -63.09 -2.81 26.66
N MET A 2 -62.80 -2.77 25.36
CA MET A 2 -61.74 -3.45 24.58
C MET A 2 -60.42 -3.71 25.33
N ALA A 3 -59.94 -4.96 25.41
CA ALA A 3 -59.24 -5.73 24.37
C ALA A 3 -57.83 -5.18 24.04
N GLY A 4 -56.82 -5.79 24.66
CA GLY A 4 -55.40 -5.54 24.39
C GLY A 4 -54.96 -6.14 23.05
N TYR A 5 -54.29 -5.33 22.23
CA TYR A 5 -53.68 -5.77 20.98
C TYR A 5 -52.26 -6.29 21.23
N ARG A 6 -52.11 -7.62 21.33
CA ARG A 6 -50.81 -8.29 21.23
C ARG A 6 -50.49 -8.45 19.74
N ARG A 7 -49.52 -7.68 19.21
CA ARG A 7 -49.04 -7.83 17.83
C ARG A 7 -48.08 -9.02 17.74
N THR A 8 -48.60 -10.21 17.45
CA THR A 8 -47.78 -11.34 16.99
C THR A 8 -47.52 -11.18 15.48
N ILE A 9 -46.30 -10.83 15.12
CA ILE A 9 -45.82 -10.91 13.73
C ILE A 9 -45.54 -12.37 13.39
N SER A 10 -46.51 -13.04 12.76
CA SER A 10 -46.31 -14.34 12.14
C SER A 10 -45.67 -14.15 10.76
N PHE A 11 -44.47 -14.67 10.56
CA PHE A 11 -43.88 -14.78 9.23
C PHE A 11 -44.59 -15.91 8.47
N PRO A 12 -45.17 -15.65 7.28
CA PRO A 12 -45.71 -16.72 6.46
C PRO A 12 -44.54 -17.55 5.91
N THR A 13 -44.43 -18.79 6.35
CA THR A 13 -43.64 -19.82 5.65
C THR A 13 -44.33 -20.12 4.33
N PRO A 14 -43.73 -19.89 3.15
CA PRO A 14 -44.37 -20.26 1.90
C PRO A 14 -44.37 -21.78 1.76
N LYS A 15 -45.58 -22.35 1.77
CA LYS A 15 -45.86 -23.74 1.42
C LYS A 15 -45.38 -23.96 -0.02
N ALA A 16 -44.53 -24.96 -0.21
CA ALA A 16 -44.02 -25.35 -1.51
C ALA A 16 -45.18 -25.65 -2.48
N ALA A 17 -45.41 -24.74 -3.42
CA ALA A 17 -46.21 -24.97 -4.61
C ALA A 17 -45.31 -24.67 -5.81
N ALA A 18 -45.12 -25.70 -6.62
CA ALA A 18 -44.28 -25.69 -7.80
C ALA A 18 -44.75 -24.65 -8.83
N ALA A 19 -43.78 -24.22 -9.66
CA ALA A 19 -43.97 -23.67 -10.99
C ALA A 19 -44.67 -22.30 -11.12
N ALA A 20 -43.92 -21.23 -10.89
CA ALA A 20 -43.85 -20.04 -11.76
C ALA A 20 -43.10 -18.93 -11.01
N ASN A 21 -41.85 -18.65 -11.39
CA ASN A 21 -41.21 -17.32 -11.33
C ASN A 21 -39.67 -17.42 -11.29
N GLY A 22 -39.08 -17.94 -12.36
CA GLY A 22 -37.64 -17.80 -12.58
C GLY A 22 -37.19 -16.33 -12.68
N LYS A 23 -38.07 -15.43 -13.18
CA LYS A 23 -37.76 -14.01 -13.42
C LYS A 23 -37.66 -13.18 -12.13
N LEU A 24 -38.52 -13.40 -11.13
CA LEU A 24 -38.45 -12.69 -9.84
C LEU A 24 -37.30 -13.19 -8.96
N ALA A 25 -37.02 -14.49 -8.97
CA ALA A 25 -35.85 -15.07 -8.30
C ALA A 25 -34.52 -14.62 -8.95
N ALA A 26 -34.50 -14.44 -10.28
CA ALA A 26 -33.37 -13.84 -10.99
C ALA A 26 -33.23 -12.34 -10.69
N ALA A 27 -34.34 -11.57 -10.68
CA ALA A 27 -34.32 -10.15 -10.34
C ALA A 27 -33.89 -9.88 -8.89
N TYR A 28 -34.26 -10.76 -7.95
CA TYR A 28 -33.81 -10.72 -6.55
C TYR A 28 -32.33 -11.09 -6.40
N ARG A 29 -31.83 -12.06 -7.20
CA ARG A 29 -30.39 -12.39 -7.30
C ARG A 29 -29.56 -11.27 -7.95
N VAL A 30 -30.11 -10.57 -8.95
CA VAL A 30 -29.45 -9.43 -9.63
C VAL A 30 -29.30 -8.22 -8.70
N ARG A 31 -30.17 -8.08 -7.68
CA ARG A 31 -30.06 -7.01 -6.67
C ARG A 31 -29.23 -7.38 -5.43
N SER A 32 -28.76 -8.63 -5.33
CA SER A 32 -28.08 -9.15 -4.13
C SER A 32 -26.86 -10.00 -4.52
N ALA A 33 -25.97 -9.45 -5.33
CA ALA A 33 -24.66 -10.05 -5.64
C ALA A 33 -23.50 -9.35 -4.92
N SER A 34 -23.77 -8.47 -3.96
CA SER A 34 -22.75 -8.08 -2.98
C SER A 34 -22.61 -9.23 -1.98
N LEU A 35 -21.80 -10.23 -2.33
CA LEU A 35 -21.21 -11.10 -1.31
C LEU A 35 -20.60 -10.18 -0.25
N PRO A 36 -20.79 -10.45 1.06
CA PRO A 36 -20.08 -9.70 2.08
C PRO A 36 -18.59 -9.80 1.75
N CYS A 37 -17.97 -8.67 1.45
CA CYS A 37 -16.53 -8.59 1.25
C CYS A 37 -15.92 -9.20 2.52
N ARG A 38 -15.20 -10.32 2.40
CA ARG A 38 -14.54 -10.96 3.56
C ARG A 38 -13.53 -10.03 4.23
N PHE A 39 -13.10 -8.99 3.52
CA PHE A 39 -12.16 -7.97 3.95
C PHE A 39 -12.67 -6.58 3.63
N HIS A 40 -12.27 -5.60 4.46
CA HIS A 40 -12.60 -4.19 4.29
C HIS A 40 -12.01 -3.64 2.97
N PRO A 41 -12.69 -2.73 2.23
CA PRO A 41 -12.17 -2.20 0.96
C PRO A 41 -10.76 -1.58 1.06
N LEU A 42 -10.42 -0.97 2.21
CA LEU A 42 -9.06 -0.44 2.44
C LEU A 42 -7.99 -1.53 2.46
N VAL A 43 -8.32 -2.75 2.91
CA VAL A 43 -7.39 -3.88 2.89
C VAL A 43 -7.15 -4.36 1.46
N LEU A 44 -8.21 -4.39 0.64
CA LEU A 44 -8.10 -4.73 -0.78
C LEU A 44 -7.26 -3.70 -1.54
N GLN A 45 -7.51 -2.41 -1.29
CA GLN A 45 -6.73 -1.33 -1.90
C GLN A 45 -5.24 -1.41 -1.53
N LEU A 46 -4.92 -1.67 -0.25
CA LEU A 46 -3.54 -1.86 0.18
C LEU A 46 -2.87 -3.05 -0.52
N ASP A 47 -3.59 -4.17 -0.67
CA ASP A 47 -3.07 -5.35 -1.37
C ASP A 47 -2.78 -5.06 -2.86
N ASP A 48 -3.70 -4.36 -3.53
CA ASP A 48 -3.53 -3.92 -4.92
C ASP A 48 -2.32 -2.97 -5.08
N ASP A 49 -2.15 -2.00 -4.18
CA ASP A 49 -1.03 -1.06 -4.17
C ASP A 49 0.31 -1.80 -3.95
N VAL A 50 0.34 -2.78 -3.05
CA VAL A 50 1.53 -3.61 -2.78
C VAL A 50 1.84 -4.51 -3.96
N ALA A 51 0.83 -5.11 -4.62
CA ALA A 51 1.01 -5.90 -5.82
C ALA A 51 1.60 -5.04 -6.96
N ALA A 52 1.07 -3.83 -7.15
CA ALA A 52 1.60 -2.88 -8.13
C ALA A 52 3.06 -2.50 -7.83
N LEU A 53 3.40 -2.22 -6.55
CA LEU A 53 4.77 -1.94 -6.14
C LEU A 53 5.71 -3.12 -6.43
N ARG A 54 5.29 -4.35 -6.15
CA ARG A 54 6.06 -5.57 -6.44
C ARG A 54 6.32 -5.75 -7.93
N LEU A 55 5.36 -5.41 -8.79
CA LEU A 55 5.54 -5.45 -10.24
C LEU A 55 6.58 -4.42 -10.70
N VAL A 56 6.52 -3.20 -10.15
CA VAL A 56 7.50 -2.14 -10.44
C VAL A 56 8.91 -2.53 -9.98
N LEU A 57 9.04 -3.22 -8.85
CA LEU A 57 10.33 -3.61 -8.28
C LEU A 57 10.88 -4.93 -8.84
N GLY A 58 10.00 -5.85 -9.23
CA GLY A 58 10.35 -7.17 -9.77
C GLY A 58 10.58 -7.19 -11.29
N GLY A 59 10.21 -6.12 -11.99
CA GLY A 59 10.56 -5.91 -13.39
C GLY A 59 12.06 -5.72 -13.57
N GLN A 60 12.68 -6.66 -14.29
CA GLN A 60 14.07 -6.76 -14.74
C GLN A 60 14.92 -5.47 -14.59
N ALA A 61 15.97 -5.58 -13.76
CA ALA A 61 17.05 -4.63 -13.48
C ALA A 61 16.66 -3.14 -13.55
N PRO A 62 16.61 -2.39 -12.43
CA PRO A 62 16.30 -0.98 -12.48
C PRO A 62 17.29 -0.32 -13.44
N SER A 63 16.83 0.09 -14.61
CA SER A 63 17.43 1.22 -15.28
C SER A 63 17.35 2.32 -14.23
N CYS A 64 18.46 2.66 -13.60
CA CYS A 64 18.55 3.67 -12.54
C CYS A 64 18.38 5.09 -13.13
N SER A 65 17.38 5.25 -14.00
CA SER A 65 16.93 6.52 -14.50
C SER A 65 16.21 7.28 -13.39
N ALA A 66 16.32 8.60 -13.39
CA ALA A 66 15.56 9.45 -12.48
C ALA A 66 14.04 9.20 -12.60
N SER A 67 13.55 8.88 -13.82
CA SER A 67 12.14 8.60 -14.07
C SER A 67 11.64 7.32 -13.38
N SER A 68 12.41 6.22 -13.43
CA SER A 68 12.04 4.96 -12.77
C SER A 68 12.10 5.09 -11.25
N VAL A 69 13.10 5.79 -10.72
CA VAL A 69 13.20 6.09 -9.28
C VAL A 69 12.01 6.93 -8.82
N SER A 70 11.62 7.95 -9.58
CA SER A 70 10.44 8.77 -9.25
C SER A 70 9.12 7.99 -9.32
N ALA A 71 8.99 7.07 -10.28
CA ALA A 71 7.81 6.22 -10.42
C ALA A 71 7.70 5.21 -9.27
N ALA A 72 8.82 4.60 -8.88
CA ALA A 72 8.91 3.70 -7.72
C ALA A 72 8.61 4.45 -6.43
N ALA A 73 9.19 5.64 -6.22
CA ALA A 73 8.89 6.49 -5.07
C ALA A 73 7.40 6.88 -5.01
N SER A 74 6.77 7.13 -6.16
CA SER A 74 5.34 7.40 -6.24
C SER A 74 4.48 6.20 -5.84
N HIS A 75 4.89 4.98 -6.22
CA HIS A 75 4.19 3.74 -5.80
C HIS A 75 4.35 3.48 -4.31
N ILE A 76 5.54 3.69 -3.76
CA ILE A 76 5.78 3.63 -2.31
C ILE A 76 4.88 4.63 -1.58
N GLY A 77 4.76 5.86 -2.09
CA GLY A 77 3.86 6.87 -1.54
C GLY A 77 2.39 6.44 -1.49
N ARG A 78 1.90 5.74 -2.52
CA ARG A 78 0.53 5.19 -2.54
C ARG A 78 0.31 4.11 -1.49
N VAL A 79 1.24 3.16 -1.39
CA VAL A 79 1.21 2.11 -0.37
C VAL A 79 1.21 2.71 1.05
N LEU A 80 2.04 3.72 1.29
CA LEU A 80 2.10 4.40 2.59
C LEU A 80 0.80 5.16 2.89
N ALA A 81 0.18 5.78 1.89
CA ALA A 81 -1.11 6.46 2.05
C ALA A 81 -2.25 5.46 2.35
N SER A 82 -2.37 4.37 1.58
CA SER A 82 -3.40 3.36 1.82
C SER A 82 -3.20 2.62 3.15
N LEU A 83 -1.96 2.40 3.57
CA LEU A 83 -1.64 1.88 4.90
C LEU A 83 -2.07 2.87 6.00
N SER A 84 -1.79 4.16 5.82
CA SER A 84 -2.22 5.20 6.76
C SER A 84 -3.74 5.24 6.87
N ASP A 85 -4.47 5.24 5.75
CA ASP A 85 -5.94 5.25 5.73
C ASP A 85 -6.51 4.02 6.43
N LEU A 86 -5.91 2.85 6.19
CA LEU A 86 -6.28 1.62 6.88
C LEU A 86 -6.07 1.72 8.39
N LEU A 87 -4.91 2.22 8.84
CA LEU A 87 -4.59 2.34 10.26
C LEU A 87 -5.48 3.35 10.99
N HIS A 88 -5.87 4.45 10.34
CA HIS A 88 -6.77 5.45 10.94
C HIS A 88 -8.24 5.00 10.94
N HIS A 89 -8.58 3.90 10.25
CA HIS A 89 -9.95 3.43 10.16
C HIS A 89 -10.43 2.80 11.48
N PRO A 90 -11.61 3.16 12.00
CA PRO A 90 -12.10 2.66 13.29
C PRO A 90 -12.28 1.13 13.33
N GLN A 91 -12.59 0.51 12.19
CA GLN A 91 -12.70 -0.96 12.11
C GLN A 91 -11.34 -1.68 12.16
N ALA A 92 -10.23 -1.00 11.86
CA ALA A 92 -8.88 -1.55 11.99
C ALA A 92 -8.31 -1.36 13.41
N GLN A 93 -8.75 -0.32 14.12
CA GLN A 93 -8.31 0.00 15.48
C GLN A 93 -8.71 -1.05 16.52
N GLU A 94 -9.90 -1.62 16.40
CA GLU A 94 -10.40 -2.61 17.38
C GLU A 94 -9.61 -3.94 17.35
N PRO A 95 -9.28 -4.53 16.18
CA PRO A 95 -8.31 -5.62 16.10
C PRO A 95 -6.92 -5.25 16.65
N LEU A 96 -6.40 -4.06 16.32
CA LEU A 96 -5.07 -3.62 16.78
C LEU A 96 -5.01 -3.47 18.31
N ARG A 97 -6.06 -2.93 18.92
CA ARG A 97 -6.17 -2.82 20.39
C ARG A 97 -6.18 -4.18 21.06
N ARG A 98 -6.90 -5.15 20.50
CA ARG A 98 -6.92 -6.54 20.98
C ARG A 98 -5.57 -7.23 20.81
N LEU A 99 -4.75 -6.77 19.85
CA LEU A 99 -3.44 -7.32 19.55
C LEU A 99 -2.33 -6.82 20.48
N GLY A 100 -2.56 -5.74 21.23
CA GLY A 100 -1.53 -4.91 21.88
C GLY A 100 -0.53 -5.58 22.82
N MET A 101 -0.81 -6.80 23.30
CA MET A 101 0.11 -7.58 24.16
C MET A 101 0.51 -8.93 23.54
N SER A 102 0.27 -9.12 22.25
CA SER A 102 0.60 -10.36 21.56
C SER A 102 1.98 -10.25 20.88
N PRO A 103 2.70 -11.37 20.70
CA PRO A 103 3.97 -11.37 19.96
C PRO A 103 3.80 -10.96 18.49
N LEU A 104 2.57 -10.97 17.95
CA LEU A 104 2.29 -10.44 16.62
C LEU A 104 2.35 -8.90 16.62
N ALA A 105 1.88 -8.24 17.67
CA ALA A 105 1.94 -6.78 17.78
C ALA A 105 3.39 -6.29 17.92
N GLU A 106 4.23 -6.99 18.67
CA GLU A 106 5.66 -6.68 18.77
C GLU A 106 6.35 -6.76 17.40
N ARG A 107 6.16 -7.86 16.66
CA ARG A 107 6.70 -8.00 15.30
C ARG A 107 6.20 -6.91 14.35
N LEU A 108 4.91 -6.61 14.42
CA LEU A 108 4.31 -5.55 13.61
C LEU A 108 4.94 -4.18 13.92
N LEU A 109 5.14 -3.88 15.21
CA LEU A 109 5.81 -2.66 15.65
C LEU A 109 7.27 -2.60 15.17
N ASP A 110 8.01 -3.70 15.28
CA ASP A 110 9.38 -3.80 14.78
C ASP A 110 9.44 -3.53 13.26
N ASP A 111 8.50 -4.07 12.50
CA ASP A 111 8.41 -3.84 11.05
C ASP A 111 8.07 -2.36 10.72
N PHE A 112 7.20 -1.72 11.52
CA PHE A 112 6.93 -0.29 11.39
C PHE A 112 8.15 0.58 11.72
N LEU A 113 8.94 0.22 12.74
CA LEU A 113 10.17 0.92 13.08
C LEU A 113 11.20 0.80 11.94
N ARG A 114 11.39 -0.41 11.40
CA ARG A 114 12.24 -0.63 10.22
C ARG A 114 11.81 0.18 9.02
N LEU A 115 10.49 0.28 8.79
CA LEU A 115 9.94 1.12 7.72
C LEU A 115 10.24 2.61 7.97
N ALA A 116 10.12 3.08 9.21
CA ALA A 116 10.44 4.46 9.58
C ALA A 116 11.94 4.77 9.38
N ASP A 117 12.83 3.85 9.76
CA ASP A 117 14.28 3.99 9.57
C ASP A 117 14.67 4.00 8.09
N ALA A 118 14.07 3.12 7.29
CA ALA A 118 14.26 3.09 5.84
C ALA A 118 13.76 4.40 5.18
N HIS A 119 12.60 4.90 5.61
CA HIS A 119 12.07 6.18 5.16
C HIS A 119 12.98 7.35 5.56
N GLY A 120 13.51 7.35 6.79
CA GLY A 120 14.49 8.33 7.26
C GLY A 120 15.76 8.34 6.40
N SER A 121 16.31 7.15 6.13
CA SER A 121 17.50 6.98 5.27
C SER A 121 17.23 7.43 3.83
N PHE A 122 16.07 7.11 3.28
CA PHE A 122 15.64 7.56 1.96
C PHE A 122 15.55 9.10 1.88
N ARG A 123 14.94 9.73 2.90
CA ARG A 123 14.87 11.20 2.98
C ARG A 123 16.26 11.83 3.07
N GLN A 124 17.16 11.26 3.86
CA GLN A 124 18.55 11.73 3.94
C GLN A 124 19.26 11.64 2.58
N ALA A 125 19.08 10.53 1.86
CA ALA A 125 19.63 10.36 0.52
C ALA A 125 19.08 11.40 -0.48
N LEU A 126 17.79 11.75 -0.40
CA LEU A 126 17.20 12.81 -1.24
C LEU A 126 17.80 14.19 -0.95
N VAL A 127 18.03 14.52 0.32
CA VAL A 127 18.67 15.79 0.71
C VAL A 127 20.11 15.84 0.19
N ALA A 128 20.87 14.74 0.33
CA ALA A 128 22.23 14.64 -0.20
C ALA A 128 22.26 14.77 -1.74
N LEU A 129 21.32 14.12 -2.43
CA LEU A 129 21.18 14.23 -3.88
C LEU A 129 20.89 15.67 -4.33
N ALA A 130 20.01 16.38 -3.62
CA ALA A 130 19.70 17.79 -3.91
C ALA A 130 20.91 18.70 -3.70
N ALA A 131 21.71 18.47 -2.65
CA ALA A 131 22.95 19.20 -2.41
C ALA A 131 23.96 18.98 -3.56
N LEU A 132 24.19 17.72 -3.96
CA LEU A 132 25.04 17.39 -5.09
C LEU A 132 24.55 18.02 -6.40
N GLN A 133 23.24 18.02 -6.63
CA GLN A 133 22.65 18.66 -7.81
C GLN A 133 22.86 20.19 -7.81
N ALA A 134 22.86 20.83 -6.64
CA ALA A 134 23.18 22.25 -6.52
C ALA A 134 24.68 22.53 -6.78
N GLU A 135 25.57 21.69 -6.23
CA GLU A 135 27.02 21.81 -6.41
C GLU A 135 27.45 21.61 -7.86
N THR A 136 26.93 20.59 -8.53
CA THR A 136 27.17 20.32 -9.95
C THR A 136 26.71 21.49 -10.82
N ARG A 137 25.52 22.05 -10.57
CA ARG A 137 25.05 23.27 -11.26
C ARG A 137 25.94 24.48 -11.00
N ALA A 138 26.43 24.66 -9.78
CA ALA A 138 27.33 25.75 -9.44
C ALA A 138 28.69 25.61 -10.16
N ALA A 139 29.25 24.39 -10.24
CA ALA A 139 30.49 24.13 -10.94
C ALA A 139 30.36 24.33 -12.46
N LEU A 140 29.20 23.96 -13.05
CA LEU A 140 28.90 24.25 -14.46
C LEU A 140 28.86 25.76 -14.74
N ARG A 141 28.26 26.56 -13.84
CA ARG A 141 28.24 28.03 -13.98
C ARG A 141 29.61 28.68 -13.84
N ARG A 142 30.50 28.10 -13.05
CA ARG A 142 31.88 28.59 -12.83
C ARG A 142 32.86 28.13 -13.91
N GLY A 143 32.50 27.12 -14.70
CA GLY A 143 33.39 26.53 -15.70
C GLY A 143 34.53 25.70 -15.08
N ASP A 144 34.30 25.07 -13.91
CA ASP A 144 35.32 24.32 -13.15
C ASP A 144 35.19 22.79 -13.38
N PRO A 145 35.73 22.22 -14.48
CA PRO A 145 35.60 20.79 -14.78
C PRO A 145 36.29 19.89 -13.75
N GLY A 146 37.32 20.40 -13.04
CA GLY A 146 38.02 19.66 -11.98
C GLY A 146 37.16 19.34 -10.76
N ARG A 147 36.24 20.24 -10.38
CA ARG A 147 35.26 20.00 -9.29
C ARG A 147 34.17 19.02 -9.72
N LEU A 148 33.76 19.07 -10.99
CA LEU A 148 32.83 18.09 -11.57
C LEU A 148 33.44 16.68 -11.62
N ALA A 149 34.71 16.58 -12.03
CA ALA A 149 35.44 15.31 -12.06
C ALA A 149 35.67 14.74 -10.65
N SER A 150 35.89 15.60 -9.65
CA SER A 150 36.04 15.18 -8.25
C SER A 150 34.72 14.68 -7.67
N ALA A 151 33.61 15.41 -7.88
CA ALA A 151 32.28 14.98 -7.45
C ALA A 151 31.82 13.68 -8.14
N ALA A 152 32.19 13.47 -9.41
CA ALA A 152 31.91 12.22 -10.13
C ALA A 152 32.76 11.03 -9.63
N ARG A 153 33.93 11.28 -9.04
CA ARG A 153 34.79 10.25 -8.43
C ARG A 153 34.38 9.90 -7.00
N GLU A 154 33.81 10.85 -6.27
CA GLU A 154 33.23 10.63 -4.95
C GLU A 154 31.90 9.86 -5.00
N GLN A 155 31.23 9.84 -6.15
CA GLN A 155 30.16 8.88 -6.42
C GLN A 155 30.78 7.47 -6.50
N PRO A 156 30.54 6.57 -5.52
CA PRO A 156 30.93 5.18 -5.70
C PRO A 156 30.18 4.66 -6.92
N SER A 157 30.92 4.40 -7.99
CA SER A 157 30.41 3.75 -9.18
C SER A 157 29.71 2.46 -8.74
N THR A 158 28.38 2.46 -8.82
CA THR A 158 27.53 1.31 -8.50
C THR A 158 27.77 0.12 -9.43
N ALA A 159 28.74 0.21 -10.35
CA ALA A 159 29.30 -0.92 -11.08
C ALA A 159 29.92 -2.01 -10.17
N ALA A 160 30.25 -1.71 -8.90
CA ALA A 160 30.76 -2.70 -7.95
C ALA A 160 29.68 -3.64 -7.37
N ALA A 161 28.38 -3.33 -7.51
CA ALA A 161 27.29 -4.18 -6.97
C ALA A 161 27.02 -5.46 -7.81
N ARG A 162 27.73 -5.66 -8.92
CA ARG A 162 27.60 -6.85 -9.79
C ARG A 162 28.36 -8.10 -9.34
N ARG A 163 29.05 -8.09 -8.18
CA ARG A 163 29.82 -9.26 -7.68
C ARG A 163 29.16 -10.07 -6.56
N CYS A 164 27.89 -9.83 -6.24
CA CYS A 164 27.12 -10.65 -5.30
C CYS A 164 25.94 -11.36 -5.98
N SER A 165 26.21 -12.10 -7.05
CA SER A 165 25.29 -13.12 -7.59
C SER A 165 26.14 -14.26 -8.14
N GLY A 166 26.66 -15.07 -7.23
CA GLY A 166 27.56 -16.17 -7.54
C GLY A 166 27.78 -17.02 -6.29
N ARG A 167 26.70 -17.63 -5.81
CA ARG A 167 26.70 -18.89 -5.06
C ARG A 167 25.44 -19.64 -5.43
#